data_AF-A0A4Z0QBG4-F1
#
_entry.id   AF-A0A4Z0QBG4-F1
#
_cell.length_a   1.000
_cell.length_b   1.000
_cell.length_c   1.000
_cell.angle_alpha   90.00
_cell.angle_beta   90.00
_cell.angle_gamma   90.00
#
_symmetry.space_group_name_H-M   'P 1'
#
loop_
_entity.id
_entity.type
_entity.pdbx_description
1 polymer ?
#
loop_
_entity_poly.entity_id
_entity_poly.type
_entity_poly.pdbx_seq_one_letter_code
_entity_poly.pdbx_strand_id
1 'polypeptide(L)'
;MLLKLLLVNFTLAAYLTGVIWMVQLVHYPGFAQVPAAGFGAFHQAHLRRMGWVVMGPMVAELLLAGWLAWAGRGLGAAGWWSLALVLLIWLVTFFISVPFHNRLTQDGYNYITIDGLVRTNWLRTGAWTLRLLVLGYVLWEQL
;
A
#
# COMPACT_ATOMS: atom_id res chain seq x y z
N MET A 1 9.02 8.73 24.22
CA MET A 1 9.06 7.45 23.46
C MET A 1 7.92 7.35 22.46
N LEU A 2 6.67 7.60 22.87
CA LEU A 2 5.48 7.52 22.02
C LEU A 2 5.51 8.46 20.79
N LEU A 3 5.91 9.72 20.96
CA LEU A 3 6.03 10.67 19.84
C LEU A 3 6.98 10.18 18.74
N LYS A 4 8.11 9.55 19.12
CA LYS A 4 9.06 8.95 18.17
C LYS A 4 8.42 7.80 17.39
N LEU A 5 7.66 6.94 18.08
CA LEU A 5 6.93 5.84 17.45
C LEU A 5 5.85 6.34 16.49
N LEU A 6 5.14 7.41 16.86
CA LEU A 6 4.15 8.08 16.01
C LEU A 6 4.80 8.68 14.76
N LEU A 7 5.93 9.38 14.92
CA LEU A 7 6.71 9.93 13.81
C LEU A 7 7.18 8.85 12.83
N VAL A 8 7.68 7.72 13.33
CA VAL A 8 8.10 6.60 12.47
C VAL A 8 6.90 6.01 11.72
N ASN A 9 5.77 5.81 12.39
CA ASN A 9 4.53 5.34 11.76
C ASN A 9 4.04 6.31 10.68
N PHE A 10 4.04 7.61 10.96
CA PHE A 10 3.64 8.66 10.02
C PHE A 10 4.58 8.70 8.80
N THR A 11 5.89 8.68 9.02
CA THR A 11 6.89 8.71 7.93
C THR A 11 6.73 7.52 7.00
N LEU A 12 6.53 6.32 7.56
CA LEU A 12 6.34 5.11 6.77
C LEU A 12 4.99 5.12 6.03
N ALA A 13 3.93 5.62 6.66
CA ALA A 13 2.64 5.84 6.02
C ALA A 13 2.78 6.81 4.84
N ALA A 14 3.52 7.90 5.01
CA ALA A 14 3.73 8.92 3.98
C ALA A 14 4.50 8.33 2.78
N TYR A 15 5.56 7.57 3.05
CA TYR A 15 6.31 6.85 2.02
C TYR A 15 5.41 5.91 1.21
N LEU A 16 4.66 5.02 1.89
CA LEU A 16 3.77 4.06 1.22
C LEU A 16 2.60 4.74 0.49
N THR A 17 2.11 5.86 1.02
CA THR A 17 1.10 6.70 0.36
C THR A 17 1.67 7.27 -0.95
N GLY A 18 2.87 7.85 -0.93
CA GLY A 18 3.53 8.33 -2.14
C GLY A 18 3.72 7.23 -3.18
N VAL A 19 4.18 6.05 -2.74
CA VAL A 19 4.37 4.89 -3.61
C VAL A 19 3.04 4.43 -4.23
N ILE A 20 1.97 4.29 -3.43
CA ILE A 20 0.70 3.78 -3.96
C ILE A 20 0.03 4.76 -4.93
N TRP A 21 0.16 6.07 -4.73
CA TRP A 21 -0.31 7.07 -5.69
C TRP A 21 0.46 7.00 -7.01
N MET A 22 1.78 6.83 -6.96
CA MET A 22 2.61 6.58 -8.16
C MET A 22 2.20 5.29 -8.88
N VAL A 23 1.83 4.26 -8.13
CA VAL A 23 1.33 3.01 -8.70
C VAL A 23 -0.04 3.21 -9.36
N GLN A 24 -0.96 3.88 -8.67
CA GLN A 24 -2.33 4.11 -9.10
C GLN A 24 -2.42 4.96 -10.36
N LEU A 25 -1.70 6.08 -10.41
CA LEU A 25 -1.84 7.06 -11.49
C LEU A 25 -0.90 6.80 -12.66
N VAL A 26 0.25 6.19 -12.42
CA VAL A 26 1.31 6.05 -13.44
C VAL A 26 1.54 4.59 -13.80
N HIS A 27 1.90 3.73 -12.83
CA HIS A 27 2.39 2.39 -13.16
C HIS A 27 1.29 1.48 -13.70
N TYR A 28 0.15 1.35 -13.01
CA TYR A 28 -0.92 0.46 -13.45
C TYR A 28 -1.58 0.94 -14.75
N PRO A 29 -1.92 2.23 -14.93
CA PRO A 29 -2.37 2.71 -16.24
C PRO A 29 -1.32 2.55 -17.34
N GLY A 30 -0.03 2.68 -16.99
CA GLY A 30 1.09 2.44 -17.90
C GLY A 30 1.16 1.01 -18.44
N PHE A 31 0.65 0.01 -17.70
CA PHE A 31 0.62 -1.38 -18.19
C PHE A 31 -0.23 -1.53 -19.46
N ALA A 32 -1.31 -0.77 -19.60
CA ALA A 32 -2.16 -0.79 -20.78
C ALA A 32 -1.48 -0.23 -22.04
N GLN A 33 -0.35 0.47 -21.87
CA GLN A 33 0.43 1.06 -22.96
C GLN A 33 1.59 0.16 -23.41
N VAL A 34 1.88 -0.93 -22.68
CA VAL A 34 2.95 -1.86 -23.03
C VAL A 34 2.46 -2.80 -24.13
N PRO A 35 3.19 -2.94 -25.26
CA PRO A 35 2.83 -3.91 -26.29
C PRO A 35 2.69 -5.32 -25.72
N ALA A 36 1.69 -6.07 -26.19
CA ALA A 36 1.49 -7.45 -25.77
C ALA A 36 2.74 -8.31 -26.00
N ALA A 37 3.44 -8.06 -27.12
CA ALA A 37 4.78 -8.57 -27.37
C ALA A 37 5.77 -8.00 -26.33
N GLY A 38 6.24 -8.85 -25.41
CA GLY A 38 7.19 -8.47 -24.36
C GLY A 38 6.54 -8.08 -23.01
N PHE A 39 5.21 -8.01 -22.93
CA PHE A 39 4.51 -7.68 -21.67
C PHE A 39 4.88 -8.63 -20.53
N GLY A 40 4.96 -9.94 -20.77
CA GLY A 40 5.30 -10.91 -19.73
C GLY A 40 6.68 -10.68 -19.11
N ALA A 41 7.70 -10.39 -19.93
CA ALA A 41 9.04 -10.08 -19.43
C ALA A 41 9.07 -8.76 -18.64
N PHE A 42 8.37 -7.74 -19.14
CA PHE A 42 8.20 -6.47 -18.44
C PHE A 42 7.50 -6.66 -17.08
N HIS A 43 6.40 -7.39 -17.04
CA HIS A 43 5.58 -7.60 -15.84
C HIS A 43 6.33 -8.42 -14.78
N GLN A 44 7.05 -9.48 -15.16
CA GLN A 44 7.91 -10.21 -14.22
C GLN A 44 9.02 -9.32 -13.64
N ALA A 45 9.67 -8.50 -14.48
CA ALA A 45 10.66 -7.54 -14.01
C ALA A 45 10.06 -6.50 -13.05
N HIS A 46 8.84 -6.03 -13.35
CA HIS A 46 8.08 -5.14 -12.49
C HIS A 46 7.79 -5.78 -11.13
N LEU A 47 7.24 -7.01 -11.10
CA LEU A 47 6.93 -7.72 -9.85
C LEU A 47 8.16 -7.88 -8.96
N ARG A 48 9.29 -8.29 -9.55
CA ARG A 48 10.55 -8.47 -8.80
C ARG A 48 11.05 -7.15 -8.19
N ARG A 49 11.01 -6.05 -8.96
CA ARG A 49 11.50 -4.74 -8.49
C ARG A 49 10.55 -4.11 -7.48
N MET A 50 9.25 -4.13 -7.77
CA MET A 50 8.25 -3.59 -6.86
C MET A 50 8.19 -4.34 -5.54
N GLY A 51 8.42 -5.67 -5.55
CA GLY A 51 8.52 -6.46 -4.32
C GLY A 51 9.48 -5.85 -3.30
N TRP A 52 10.67 -5.40 -3.72
CA TRP A 52 11.62 -4.73 -2.84
C TRP A 52 11.15 -3.36 -2.35
N VAL A 53 10.50 -2.59 -3.23
CA VAL A 53 10.02 -1.22 -2.93
C VAL A 53 8.89 -1.23 -1.92
N VAL A 54 8.02 -2.25 -1.95
CA VAL A 54 6.78 -2.28 -1.15
C VAL A 54 6.82 -3.26 0.01
N MET A 55 7.34 -4.48 -0.16
CA MET A 55 7.14 -5.54 0.84
C MET A 55 7.82 -5.25 2.18
N GLY A 56 9.09 -4.82 2.16
CA GLY A 56 9.82 -4.46 3.37
C GLY A 56 9.11 -3.35 4.16
N PRO A 57 8.82 -2.20 3.52
CA PRO A 57 8.04 -1.13 4.13
C PRO A 57 6.65 -1.56 4.63
N MET A 58 5.93 -2.41 3.89
CA MET A 58 4.60 -2.90 4.31
C MET A 58 4.65 -3.81 5.55
N VAL A 59 5.66 -4.69 5.65
CA VAL A 59 5.85 -5.54 6.84
C VAL A 59 6.22 -4.68 8.04
N ALA A 60 7.14 -3.73 7.87
CA ALA A 60 7.49 -2.77 8.91
C ALA A 60 6.25 -1.97 9.36
N GLU A 61 5.40 -1.54 8.42
CA GLU A 61 4.17 -0.80 8.70
C GLU A 61 3.22 -1.61 9.58
N LEU A 62 3.02 -2.89 9.29
CA LEU A 62 2.16 -3.77 10.09
C LEU A 62 2.68 -3.94 11.53
N LEU A 63 3.97 -4.20 11.69
CA LEU A 63 4.59 -4.36 13.01
C LEU A 63 4.53 -3.06 13.82
N LEU A 64 4.84 -1.93 13.18
CA LEU A 64 4.81 -0.61 13.82
C LEU A 64 3.40 -0.13 14.15
N ALA A 65 2.41 -0.45 13.32
CA ALA A 65 1.00 -0.16 13.61
C ALA A 65 0.50 -0.98 14.79
N GLY A 66 0.85 -2.27 14.87
CA GLY A 66 0.54 -3.13 16.01
C GLY A 66 1.18 -2.61 17.31
N TRP A 67 2.45 -2.20 17.24
CA TRP A 67 3.13 -1.61 18.39
C TRP A 67 2.48 -0.27 18.81
N LEU A 68 2.14 0.59 17.84
CA LEU A 68 1.47 1.87 18.13
C LEU A 68 0.10 1.65 18.79
N ALA A 69 -0.70 0.69 18.31
CA ALA A 69 -1.98 0.35 18.91
C ALA A 69 -1.84 -0.16 20.37
N TRP A 70 -0.81 -0.98 20.63
CA TRP A 70 -0.55 -1.52 21.96
C TRP A 70 0.01 -0.49 22.95
N ALA A 71 1.05 0.25 22.55
CA ALA A 71 1.77 1.19 23.41
C ALA A 71 1.13 2.58 23.47
N GLY A 72 0.34 2.94 22.47
CA GLY A 72 -0.30 4.25 22.33
C GLY A 72 -1.72 4.32 22.88
N ARG A 73 -2.06 3.56 23.94
CA ARG A 73 -3.41 3.60 24.54
C ARG A 73 -3.85 5.00 24.96
N GLY A 74 -2.90 5.88 25.29
CA GLY A 74 -3.15 7.29 25.60
C GLY A 74 -3.52 8.16 24.39
N LEU A 75 -3.36 7.68 23.15
CA LEU A 75 -3.76 8.35 21.90
C LEU A 75 -5.22 8.04 21.50
N GLY A 76 -5.98 7.42 22.41
CA GLY A 76 -7.36 7.01 22.16
C GLY A 76 -7.49 5.94 21.06
N ALA A 77 -8.52 6.06 20.22
CA ALA A 77 -8.84 5.07 19.20
C ALA A 77 -7.92 5.12 17.96
N ALA A 78 -7.08 6.15 17.82
CA ALA A 78 -6.33 6.37 16.58
C ALA A 78 -5.31 5.26 16.27
N GLY A 79 -4.65 4.69 17.29
CA GLY A 79 -3.74 3.55 17.12
C GLY A 79 -4.46 2.32 16.55
N TRP A 80 -5.66 2.02 17.06
CA TRP A 80 -6.48 0.90 16.59
C TRP A 80 -7.05 1.13 15.19
N TRP A 81 -7.49 2.36 14.88
CA TRP A 81 -7.93 2.72 13.52
C TRP A 81 -6.78 2.60 12.51
N SER A 82 -5.59 3.07 12.87
CA SER A 82 -4.39 2.92 12.03
C SER A 82 -4.08 1.45 11.75
N LEU A 83 -4.16 0.58 12.77
CA LEU A 83 -3.97 -0.86 12.60
C LEU A 83 -5.05 -1.49 11.72
N ALA A 84 -6.32 -1.14 11.92
CA ALA A 84 -7.43 -1.66 11.11
C ALA A 84 -7.26 -1.31 9.62
N LEU A 85 -6.80 -0.09 9.31
CA LEU A 85 -6.50 0.31 7.94
C LEU A 85 -5.33 -0.50 7.34
N VAL A 86 -4.26 -0.76 8.10
CA VAL A 86 -3.16 -1.60 7.63
C VAL A 86 -3.64 -3.02 7.34
N LEU A 87 -4.46 -3.60 8.22
CA LEU A 87 -5.03 -4.92 7.99
C LEU A 87 -5.90 -4.96 6.73
N LEU A 88 -6.74 -3.95 6.51
CA LEU A 88 -7.51 -3.82 5.27
C LEU A 88 -6.61 -3.78 4.04
N ILE A 89 -5.53 -2.99 4.07
CA ILE A 89 -4.56 -2.89 2.97
C ILE A 89 -3.92 -4.25 2.68
N TRP A 90 -3.52 -4.99 3.72
CA TRP A 90 -2.96 -6.33 3.60
C TRP A 90 -3.96 -7.32 3.01
N LEU A 91 -5.23 -7.29 3.46
CA LEU A 91 -6.29 -8.11 2.90
C LEU A 91 -6.52 -7.82 1.41
N VAL A 92 -6.66 -6.55 1.03
CA VAL A 92 -6.81 -6.17 -0.39
C VAL A 92 -5.58 -6.59 -1.21
N THR A 93 -4.38 -6.47 -0.64
CA THR A 93 -3.15 -6.88 -1.33
C THR A 93 -3.16 -8.37 -1.65
N PHE A 94 -3.40 -9.22 -0.65
CA PHE A 94 -3.33 -10.67 -0.82
C PHE A 94 -4.52 -11.26 -1.55
N PHE A 95 -5.72 -10.78 -1.30
CA PHE A 95 -6.94 -11.37 -1.84
C PHE A 95 -7.39 -10.73 -3.16
N ILE A 96 -6.86 -9.56 -3.52
CA ILE A 96 -7.24 -8.86 -4.76
C ILE A 96 -6.00 -8.60 -5.63
N SER A 97 -5.03 -7.82 -5.17
CA SER A 97 -3.89 -7.41 -6.01
C SER A 97 -3.03 -8.59 -6.46
N VAL A 98 -2.67 -9.51 -5.55
CA VAL A 98 -1.85 -10.70 -5.88
C VAL A 98 -2.54 -11.60 -6.91
N PRO A 99 -3.82 -11.97 -6.77
CA PRO A 99 -4.54 -12.71 -7.81
C PRO A 99 -4.55 -12.03 -9.19
N PHE A 100 -4.75 -10.70 -9.25
CA PHE A 100 -4.67 -9.97 -10.53
C PHE A 100 -3.28 -10.06 -11.15
N HIS A 101 -2.21 -9.89 -10.36
CA HIS A 101 -0.84 -10.05 -10.86
C HIS A 101 -0.56 -11.49 -11.31
N ASN A 102 -1.04 -12.50 -10.59
CA ASN A 102 -0.87 -13.90 -10.98
C ASN A 102 -1.54 -14.20 -12.33
N ARG A 103 -2.74 -13.67 -12.57
CA ARG A 103 -3.41 -13.77 -13.88
C ARG A 103 -2.59 -13.13 -15.00
N LEU A 104 -2.03 -11.94 -14.77
CA LEU A 104 -1.15 -11.29 -15.75
C LEU A 104 0.16 -12.06 -16.00
N THR A 105 0.68 -12.76 -14.99
CA THR A 105 1.85 -13.64 -15.14
C THR A 105 1.51 -14.89 -15.97
N GLN A 106 0.32 -15.45 -15.78
CA GLN A 106 -0.13 -16.69 -16.45
C GLN A 106 -0.60 -16.44 -17.88
N ASP A 107 -1.49 -15.47 -18.07
CA ASP A 107 -2.18 -15.20 -19.33
C ASP A 107 -1.46 -14.15 -20.19
N GLY A 108 -0.47 -13.44 -19.61
CA GLY A 108 0.20 -12.33 -20.27
C GLY A 108 -0.65 -11.06 -20.31
N TYR A 109 -0.56 -10.32 -21.42
CA TYR A 109 -1.29 -9.05 -21.56
C TYR A 109 -2.80 -9.30 -21.58
N ASN A 110 -3.51 -8.67 -20.64
CA ASN A 110 -4.97 -8.69 -20.59
C ASN A 110 -5.48 -7.35 -20.05
N TYR A 111 -6.12 -6.56 -20.92
CA TYR A 111 -6.63 -5.23 -20.56
C TYR A 111 -7.68 -5.28 -19.44
N ILE A 112 -8.58 -6.27 -19.43
CA ILE A 112 -9.61 -6.41 -18.40
C ILE A 112 -8.95 -6.65 -17.03
N THR A 113 -7.92 -7.49 -16.99
CA THR A 113 -7.14 -7.76 -15.77
C THR A 113 -6.38 -6.51 -15.31
N ILE A 114 -5.81 -5.73 -16.23
CA ILE A 114 -5.13 -4.46 -15.93
C ILE A 114 -6.11 -3.41 -15.40
N ASP A 115 -7.25 -3.20 -16.04
CA ASP A 115 -8.29 -2.26 -15.60
C ASP A 115 -8.84 -2.65 -14.22
N GLY A 116 -9.05 -3.95 -13.98
CA GLY A 116 -9.42 -4.47 -12.66
C GLY A 116 -8.38 -4.13 -11.58
N LEU A 117 -7.09 -4.22 -11.90
CA LEU A 117 -6.00 -3.84 -10.99
C LEU A 117 -6.03 -2.34 -10.68
N VAL A 118 -6.25 -1.47 -11.69
CA VAL A 118 -6.37 -0.01 -11.49
C VAL A 118 -7.58 0.33 -10.61
N ARG A 119 -8.75 -0.24 -10.90
CA ARG A 119 -9.99 0.05 -10.16
C ARG A 119 -9.90 -0.40 -8.71
N THR A 120 -9.41 -1.61 -8.46
CA THR A 120 -9.36 -2.16 -7.11
C THR A 120 -8.24 -1.57 -6.26
N ASN A 121 -7.18 -1.04 -6.88
CA ASN A 121 -6.08 -0.40 -6.16
C ASN A 121 -6.48 0.94 -5.51
N TRP A 122 -7.59 1.55 -5.92
CA TRP A 122 -8.18 2.68 -5.20
C TRP A 122 -8.52 2.37 -3.74
N LEU A 123 -8.87 1.12 -3.41
CA LEU A 123 -9.12 0.71 -2.03
C LEU A 123 -7.88 0.91 -1.16
N ARG A 124 -6.71 0.48 -1.65
CA ARG A 124 -5.43 0.65 -0.95
C ARG A 124 -4.98 2.11 -0.95
N THR A 125 -5.17 2.81 -2.07
CA THR A 125 -4.84 4.23 -2.20
C THR A 125 -5.61 5.07 -1.19
N GLY A 126 -6.93 4.85 -1.08
CA GLY A 126 -7.78 5.49 -0.09
C GLY A 126 -7.41 5.11 1.33
N ALA A 127 -7.17 3.83 1.61
CA ALA A 127 -6.80 3.36 2.95
C ALA A 127 -5.47 3.92 3.45
N TRP A 128 -4.41 3.94 2.61
CA TRP A 128 -3.14 4.57 2.97
C TRP A 128 -3.26 6.09 3.14
N THR A 129 -4.01 6.75 2.25
CA THR A 129 -4.25 8.21 2.37
C THR A 129 -4.98 8.56 3.66
N LEU A 130 -6.05 7.83 3.99
CA LEU A 130 -6.78 8.02 5.24
C LEU A 130 -5.89 7.74 6.46
N ARG A 131 -5.09 6.67 6.42
CA ARG A 131 -4.15 6.34 7.49
C ARG A 131 -3.13 7.46 7.71
N LEU A 132 -2.59 8.02 6.63
CA LEU A 132 -1.66 9.16 6.69
C LEU A 132 -2.32 10.37 7.36
N LEU A 133 -3.56 10.69 7.00
CA LEU A 133 -4.31 11.80 7.60
C LEU A 133 -4.58 11.58 9.09
N VAL A 134 -5.00 10.38 9.49
CA VAL A 134 -5.23 10.03 10.90
C VAL A 134 -3.94 10.19 11.71
N LEU A 135 -2.83 9.64 11.23
CA LEU A 135 -1.55 9.75 11.93
C LEU A 135 -1.02 11.19 11.93
N GLY A 136 -1.22 11.94 10.85
CA GLY A 136 -0.84 13.35 10.75
C GLY A 136 -1.63 14.23 11.71
N TYR A 137 -2.94 14.01 11.84
CA TYR A 137 -3.79 14.71 12.79
C TYR A 137 -3.33 14.49 14.23
N VAL A 138 -3.12 13.23 14.62
CA VAL A 138 -2.65 12.90 15.98
C VAL A 138 -1.26 13.46 16.24
N LEU A 139 -0.38 13.46 15.23
CA LEU A 139 0.94 14.04 15.36
C LEU A 139 0.88 15.56 15.55
N TRP A 140 0.00 16.24 14.81
CA TRP A 140 -0.23 17.68 14.92
C TRP A 140 -0.71 18.09 16.32
N GLU A 141 -1.62 17.33 16.94
CA GLU A 141 -2.08 17.61 18.31
C GLU A 141 -1.01 17.43 19.40
N GLN A 142 0.11 16.76 19.07
CA GLN A 142 1.18 16.45 20.02
C GLN A 142 2.38 17.42 19.92
N LEU A 143 2.33 18.37 18.98
CA LEU A 143 3.34 19.42 18.76
C LEU A 143 2.92 20.72 19.45
#